data_AF-A0A964W5I2-F1
#
_entry.id   AF-A0A964W5I2-F1
#
_cell.length_a   1.000
_cell.length_b   1.000
_cell.length_c   1.000
_cell.angle_alpha   90.00
_cell.angle_beta   90.00
_cell.angle_gamma   90.00
#
_symmetry.space_group_name_H-M   'P 1'
#
loop_
_entity.id
_entity.type
_entity.pdbx_description
1 polymer ?
#
loop_
_entity_poly.entity_id
_entity_poly.type
_entity_poly.pdbx_seq_one_letter_code
_entity_poly.pdbx_strand_id
1 'polypeptide(L)'
;MPESSFKYSISSLIDSVGFIDYEEPVSIFFNNIMLGKPDSINVLVFTIEGEPLIKMITYDGKNIKYVLDASKTSIENIITYIGNRFTKERNESRIEYNLYQDNRFLTTMLSYKNKKE
;
A
#
# COMPACT_ATOMS: atom_id res chain seq x y z
N MET A 1 -2.57 -17.97 24.66
CA MET A 1 -1.80 -18.32 23.44
C MET A 1 -1.63 -17.04 22.66
N PRO A 2 -0.44 -16.61 22.21
CA PRO A 2 -0.34 -15.39 21.43
C PRO A 2 -0.74 -15.72 19.99
N GLU A 3 -1.89 -15.19 19.58
CA GLU A 3 -2.38 -15.27 18.21
C GLU A 3 -1.46 -14.49 17.27
N SER A 4 -0.93 -15.19 16.27
CA SER A 4 -0.37 -14.70 15.00
C SER A 4 0.24 -13.30 15.05
N SER A 5 1.53 -13.23 15.40
CA SER A 5 2.40 -12.19 14.87
C SER A 5 2.30 -12.21 13.34
N PHE A 6 2.12 -11.04 12.73
CA PHE A 6 2.05 -10.92 11.28
C PHE A 6 3.26 -11.63 10.64
N LYS A 7 3.02 -12.43 9.59
CA LYS A 7 4.08 -13.13 8.83
C LYS A 7 5.03 -12.15 8.10
N TYR A 8 4.70 -10.85 8.13
CA TYR A 8 5.36 -9.79 7.41
C TYR A 8 5.87 -8.72 8.39
N SER A 9 7.05 -8.18 8.12
CA SER A 9 7.48 -6.93 8.77
C SER A 9 6.62 -5.79 8.24
N ILE A 10 5.94 -5.08 9.14
CA ILE A 10 5.10 -3.92 8.82
C ILE A 10 5.98 -2.67 8.78
N SER A 11 6.03 -2.01 7.63
CA SER A 11 6.84 -0.81 7.41
C SER A 11 6.08 0.48 7.72
N SER A 12 4.76 0.47 7.57
CA SER A 12 3.91 1.63 7.78
C SER A 12 2.50 1.21 8.21
N LEU A 13 1.79 2.12 8.88
CA LEU A 13 0.43 1.94 9.36
C LEU A 13 -0.44 3.09 8.87
N ILE A 14 -1.62 2.74 8.34
CA ILE A 14 -2.71 3.67 8.04
C ILE A 14 -3.88 3.33 8.96
N ASP A 15 -4.32 4.29 9.77
CA ASP A 15 -5.43 4.10 10.70
C ASP A 15 -6.79 4.07 10.01
N SER A 16 -7.85 3.77 10.76
CA SER A 16 -9.22 3.66 10.26
C SER A 16 -9.80 4.98 9.72
N VAL A 17 -9.21 6.12 10.10
CA VAL A 17 -9.61 7.45 9.59
C VAL A 17 -8.71 7.93 8.45
N GLY A 18 -7.74 7.12 8.04
CA GLY A 18 -6.87 7.31 6.89
C GLY A 18 -5.58 8.09 7.15
N PHE A 19 -5.16 8.31 8.40
CA PHE A 19 -3.85 8.93 8.69
C PHE A 19 -2.74 7.89 8.70
N ILE A 20 -1.56 8.33 8.25
CA ILE A 20 -0.34 7.52 8.23
C ILE A 20 0.57 7.91 9.40
N ASP A 21 1.06 6.90 10.14
CA ASP A 21 1.94 7.10 11.28
C ASP A 21 3.43 7.06 10.90
N TYR A 22 3.79 6.38 9.81
CA TYR A 22 5.17 6.29 9.31
C TYR A 22 5.21 6.42 7.77
N GLU A 23 5.28 7.65 7.26
CA GLU A 23 5.26 7.90 5.80
C GLU A 23 6.62 7.64 5.12
N GLU A 24 7.73 7.79 5.85
CA GLU A 24 9.08 7.70 5.28
C GLU A 24 9.35 6.39 4.51
N PRO A 25 9.01 5.19 5.03
CA PRO A 25 9.19 3.95 4.28
C PRO A 25 8.40 3.92 2.96
N VAL A 26 7.19 4.51 2.93
CA VAL A 26 6.38 4.62 1.70
C VAL A 26 7.08 5.52 0.69
N SER A 27 7.61 6.66 1.13
CA SER A 27 8.35 7.58 0.28
C SER A 27 9.62 6.93 -0.30
N ILE A 28 10.41 6.25 0.53
CA ILE A 28 11.61 5.52 0.12
C ILE A 28 11.27 4.47 -0.94
N PHE A 29 10.24 3.65 -0.69
CA PHE A 29 9.82 2.60 -1.62
C PHE A 29 9.47 3.15 -3.00
N PHE A 30 8.61 4.18 -3.08
CA PHE A 30 8.24 4.75 -4.39
C PHE A 30 9.39 5.50 -5.07
N ASN A 31 10.32 6.08 -4.31
CA ASN A 31 11.55 6.64 -4.87
C ASN A 31 12.45 5.52 -5.45
N ASN A 32 12.54 4.37 -4.80
CA ASN A 32 13.29 3.22 -5.33
C ASN A 32 12.71 2.72 -6.66
N ILE A 33 11.38 2.68 -6.80
CA ILE A 33 10.74 2.36 -8.09
C ILE A 33 11.16 3.35 -9.18
N MET A 34 11.13 4.66 -8.88
CA MET A 34 11.54 5.71 -9.84
C MET A 34 13.01 5.59 -10.25
N LEU A 35 13.85 5.05 -9.38
CA LEU A 35 15.27 4.78 -9.64
C LEU A 35 15.53 3.40 -10.27
N GLY A 36 14.48 2.61 -10.54
CA GLY A 36 14.61 1.26 -11.09
C GLY A 36 15.20 0.25 -10.10
N LYS A 37 15.21 0.54 -8.80
CA LYS A 37 15.76 -0.32 -7.76
C LYS A 37 14.70 -1.28 -7.22
N PRO A 38 14.89 -2.60 -7.32
CA PRO A 38 13.97 -3.57 -6.72
C PRO A 38 13.79 -3.33 -5.22
N ASP A 39 12.56 -3.40 -4.74
CA ASP A 39 12.21 -3.11 -3.34
C ASP A 39 10.86 -3.74 -2.97
N SER A 40 10.53 -3.77 -1.69
CA SER A 40 9.22 -4.20 -1.20
C SER A 40 8.80 -3.47 0.07
N ILE A 41 7.50 -3.22 0.22
CA ILE A 41 6.91 -2.63 1.41
C ILE A 41 5.62 -3.35 1.80
N ASN A 42 5.40 -3.48 3.11
CA ASN A 42 4.12 -3.94 3.65
C ASN A 42 3.51 -2.84 4.52
N VAL A 43 2.28 -2.48 4.23
CA VAL A 43 1.53 -1.45 4.96
C VAL A 43 0.32 -2.10 5.63
N LEU A 44 0.22 -1.94 6.94
CA LEU A 44 -0.97 -2.32 7.70
C LEU A 44 -2.01 -1.21 7.56
N VAL A 45 -3.23 -1.54 7.20
CA VAL A 45 -4.34 -0.58 7.11
C VAL A 45 -5.49 -1.10 7.93
N PHE A 46 -6.15 -0.21 8.67
CA PHE A 46 -7.39 -0.54 9.39
C PHE A 46 -8.60 -0.09 8.58
N THR A 47 -9.63 -0.93 8.49
CA THR A 47 -10.94 -0.52 7.96
C THR A 47 -11.62 0.43 8.95
N ILE A 48 -12.75 1.04 8.54
CA ILE A 48 -13.53 1.91 9.43
C ILE A 48 -14.12 1.13 10.62
N GLU A 49 -14.31 -0.18 10.47
CA GLU A 49 -14.73 -1.13 11.50
C GLU A 49 -13.57 -1.56 12.41
N GLY A 50 -12.34 -1.11 12.14
CA GLY A 50 -11.14 -1.47 12.91
C GLY A 50 -10.55 -2.83 12.54
N GLU A 51 -10.93 -3.40 11.40
CA GLU A 51 -10.40 -4.68 10.94
C GLU A 51 -9.04 -4.48 10.23
N PRO A 52 -8.01 -5.28 10.55
CA PRO A 52 -6.69 -5.13 9.93
C PRO A 52 -6.64 -5.80 8.56
N LEU A 53 -6.12 -5.09 7.56
CA LEU A 53 -5.73 -5.63 6.26
C LEU A 53 -4.29 -5.25 5.93
N ILE A 54 -3.61 -6.06 5.12
CA ILE A 54 -2.22 -5.81 4.71
C ILE A 54 -2.18 -5.50 3.22
N LYS A 55 -1.46 -4.44 2.89
CA LYS A 55 -1.11 -4.06 1.53
C LYS A 55 0.36 -4.36 1.30
N MET A 56 0.66 -5.38 0.51
CA MET A 56 2.03 -5.75 0.15
C MET A 56 2.31 -5.25 -1.27
N ILE A 57 3.39 -4.50 -1.43
CA ILE A 57 3.82 -4.00 -2.74
C ILE A 57 5.26 -4.43 -2.97
N THR A 58 5.53 -5.01 -4.13
CA THR A 58 6.86 -5.48 -4.53
C THR A 58 7.18 -4.97 -5.92
N TYR A 59 8.36 -4.41 -6.10
CA TYR A 59 8.89 -4.01 -7.39
C TYR A 59 10.11 -4.87 -7.73
N ASP A 60 10.09 -5.53 -8.89
CA ASP A 60 11.14 -6.46 -9.32
C ASP A 60 12.23 -5.81 -10.21
N GLY A 61 12.17 -4.49 -10.40
CA GLY A 61 13.00 -3.75 -11.36
C GLY A 61 12.31 -3.50 -12.71
N LYS A 62 11.12 -4.08 -12.92
CA LYS A 62 10.30 -3.89 -14.13
C LYS A 62 8.81 -3.78 -13.84
N ASN A 63 8.26 -4.66 -13.00
CA ASN A 63 6.85 -4.74 -12.65
C ASN A 63 6.62 -4.47 -11.17
N ILE A 64 5.46 -3.89 -10.88
CA ILE A 64 4.95 -3.65 -9.55
C ILE A 64 3.84 -4.68 -9.30
N LYS A 65 4.08 -5.59 -8.36
CA LYS A 65 3.07 -6.52 -7.83
C LYS A 65 2.45 -5.91 -6.59
N TYR A 66 1.12 -5.82 -6.57
CA TYR A 66 0.34 -5.40 -5.42
C TYR A 66 -0.55 -6.55 -4.94
N VAL A 67 -0.50 -6.84 -3.64
CA VAL A 67 -1.38 -7.80 -2.98
C VAL A 67 -2.12 -7.10 -1.85
N LEU A 68 -3.45 -7.19 -1.88
CA LEU A 68 -4.34 -6.83 -0.78
C LEU A 68 -4.72 -8.11 -0.05
N ASP A 69 -4.24 -8.28 1.17
CA ASP A 69 -4.64 -9.36 2.07
C ASP A 69 -5.65 -8.83 3.10
N ALA A 70 -6.92 -9.12 2.84
CA ALA A 70 -8.04 -8.84 3.72
C ALA A 70 -8.64 -10.15 4.30
N SER A 71 -7.85 -11.23 4.35
CA SER A 71 -8.30 -12.54 4.86
C SER A 71 -8.69 -12.52 6.34
N LYS A 72 -8.21 -11.53 7.10
CA LYS A 72 -8.56 -11.29 8.52
C LYS A 72 -9.67 -10.25 8.72
N THR A 73 -10.33 -9.83 7.64
CA THR A 73 -11.48 -8.92 7.69
C THR A 73 -12.76 -9.70 7.44
N SER A 74 -13.91 -9.09 7.71
CA SER A 74 -15.24 -9.61 7.37
C SER A 74 -15.44 -9.98 5.89
N ILE A 75 -14.62 -9.45 4.98
CA ILE A 75 -14.67 -9.71 3.53
C ILE A 75 -13.89 -10.98 3.15
N GLU A 76 -12.91 -11.40 3.97
CA GLU A 76 -12.09 -12.61 3.80
C GLU A 76 -11.49 -12.81 2.39
N ASN A 77 -10.94 -11.74 1.78
CA ASN A 77 -10.46 -11.78 0.40
C ASN A 77 -8.96 -11.48 0.25
N ILE A 78 -8.31 -12.11 -0.73
CA ILE A 78 -6.94 -11.80 -1.15
C ILE A 78 -6.96 -11.45 -2.64
N ILE A 79 -6.58 -10.22 -2.98
CA ILE A 79 -6.58 -9.72 -4.36
C ILE A 79 -5.14 -9.42 -4.79
N THR A 80 -4.78 -9.79 -6.02
CA THR A 80 -3.47 -9.50 -6.60
C THR A 80 -3.60 -8.73 -7.91
N TYR A 81 -2.80 -7.68 -8.07
CA TYR A 81 -2.63 -6.93 -9.30
C TYR A 81 -1.16 -6.88 -9.69
N ILE A 82 -0.89 -6.85 -11.00
CA ILE A 82 0.44 -6.66 -11.55
C ILE A 82 0.35 -5.57 -12.60
N GLY A 83 1.15 -4.52 -12.45
CA GLY A 83 1.29 -3.44 -13.41
C GLY A 83 2.76 -3.09 -13.62
N ASN A 84 3.03 -2.18 -14.55
CA ASN A 84 4.39 -1.76 -14.91
C ASN A 84 4.66 -0.26 -14.66
N ARG A 85 3.66 0.46 -14.17
CA ARG A 85 3.75 1.91 -13.93
C ARG A 85 2.91 2.30 -12.71
N PHE A 86 3.35 3.34 -12.01
CA PHE A 86 2.51 4.01 -11.02
C PHE A 86 2.42 5.52 -11.27
N THR A 87 1.37 6.14 -10.75
CA THR A 87 1.30 7.61 -10.57
C THR A 87 1.17 7.93 -9.08
N LYS A 88 1.73 9.07 -8.68
CA LYS A 88 1.50 9.67 -7.38
C LYS A 88 0.62 10.90 -7.59
N GLU A 89 -0.56 10.88 -7.02
CA GLU A 89 -1.52 11.98 -7.09
C GLU A 89 -1.69 12.57 -5.70
N ARG A 90 -1.66 13.90 -5.62
CA ARG A 90 -1.87 14.64 -4.38
C ARG A 90 -3.00 15.65 -4.62
N ASN A 91 -4.02 15.58 -3.77
CA ASN A 91 -5.04 16.61 -3.67
C ASN A 91 -5.02 17.24 -2.27
N GLU A 92 -5.93 18.18 -2.01
CA GLU A 92 -6.00 18.90 -0.73
C GLU A 92 -6.23 18.00 0.49
N SER A 93 -6.79 16.81 0.27
CA SER A 93 -7.22 15.90 1.34
C SER A 93 -6.39 14.63 1.45
N ARG A 94 -5.79 14.16 0.36
CA ARG A 94 -5.21 12.82 0.25
C ARG A 94 -4.02 12.75 -0.71
N ILE A 95 -3.19 11.74 -0.47
CA ILE A 95 -2.13 11.27 -1.36
C ILE A 95 -2.49 9.86 -1.80
N GLU A 96 -2.43 9.62 -3.10
CA GLU A 96 -2.79 8.35 -3.72
C GLU A 96 -1.65 7.84 -4.62
N TYR A 97 -1.42 6.52 -4.56
CA TYR A 97 -0.49 5.81 -5.41
C TYR A 97 -1.26 4.82 -6.27
N ASN A 98 -1.41 5.14 -7.54
CA ASN A 98 -2.25 4.43 -8.49
C ASN A 98 -1.40 3.52 -9.38
N LEU A 99 -1.81 2.26 -9.55
CA LEU A 99 -1.14 1.25 -10.36
C LEU A 99 -1.75 1.18 -11.76
N TYR A 100 -0.88 1.09 -12.77
CA TYR A 100 -1.25 1.01 -14.18
C TYR A 100 -0.54 -0.16 -14.87
N GLN A 101 -1.23 -0.73 -15.85
CA GLN A 101 -0.62 -1.50 -16.93
C GLN A 101 -0.60 -0.60 -18.16
N ASP A 102 0.58 -0.13 -18.54
CA ASP A 102 0.81 0.86 -19.58
C ASP A 102 0.00 2.15 -19.30
N ASN A 103 -1.12 2.33 -20.00
CA ASN A 103 -2.03 3.46 -19.81
C ASN A 103 -3.37 3.05 -19.17
N ARG A 104 -3.56 1.78 -18.83
CA ARG A 104 -4.78 1.27 -18.20
C ARG A 104 -4.64 1.28 -16.68
N PHE A 105 -5.49 2.05 -16.01
CA PHE A 105 -5.61 1.99 -14.56
C PHE A 105 -6.01 0.58 -14.10
N LEU A 106 -5.34 0.07 -13.08
CA LEU A 106 -5.66 -1.20 -12.45
C LEU A 106 -6.32 -1.02 -11.09
N THR A 107 -5.68 -0.26 -10.20
CA THR A 107 -6.15 -0.07 -8.82
C THR A 107 -5.34 1.01 -8.09
N THR A 108 -5.87 1.54 -7.00
CA THR A 108 -5.14 2.40 -6.06
C THR A 108 -4.44 1.51 -5.01
N MET A 109 -3.11 1.44 -5.06
CA MET A 109 -2.33 0.63 -4.13
C MET A 109 -2.40 1.21 -2.72
N LEU A 110 -2.10 2.49 -2.56
CA LEU A 110 -2.10 3.19 -1.27
C LEU A 110 -2.83 4.52 -1.39
N SER A 111 -3.56 4.86 -0.35
CA SER A 111 -4.25 6.14 -0.18
C SER A 111 -4.24 6.49 1.29
N TYR A 112 -3.81 7.69 1.64
CA TYR A 112 -3.86 8.22 3.00
C TYR A 112 -4.09 9.73 2.98
N LYS A 113 -4.60 10.28 4.08
CA LYS A 113 -4.85 11.70 4.25
C LYS A 113 -3.55 12.48 4.18
N ASN A 114 -3.60 13.60 3.46
CA ASN A 114 -2.54 14.58 3.49
C ASN A 114 -2.63 15.30 4.85
N LYS A 115 -1.61 15.18 5.70
CA LYS A 115 -1.51 16.02 6.90
C LYS A 115 -1.32 17.45 6.39
N LYS A 116 -2.36 18.29 6.50
CA LYS A 116 -2.18 19.73 6.35
C LYS A 116 -1.21 20.15 7.45
N GLU A 117 -0.07 20.72 7.06
CA GLU A 117 0.77 21.51 7.97
C GLU A 117 -0.01 22.73 8.50
#